data_AF-A0AAW2RKB4-F1
#
_entry.id   AF-A0AAW2RKB4-F1
#
_cell.length_a   1.000
_cell.length_b   1.000
_cell.length_c   1.000
_cell.angle_alpha   90.00
_cell.angle_beta   90.00
_cell.angle_gamma   90.00
#
_symmetry.space_group_name_H-M   'P 1'
#
loop_
_entity.id
_entity.type
_entity.pdbx_description
1 polymer ?
#
loop_
_entity_poly.entity_id
_entity_poly.type
_entity_poly.pdbx_seq_one_letter_code
_entity_poly.pdbx_strand_id
1 'polypeptide(L)'
;MDIIDPQSGCSGGAEAVLGLQPNSSISIVYHSLFGPHNDLLLLEVDEKFLPEILHQRVTIRGQPDEDAVLCTVSKTYAVKFVGTSNSVFLIPPTDKVSDLCNNKDDNMVVSSVIKVAPGCMELVEVAPKLDKLKLLLSQNPYGFSETSDMDISEEREKTRIGLYRWDDLVDRLQASDEELRMGLRSLSAIEIDGYWRILDDKYMNAILNMLLHNIILNDWSINALNEDEVVGVLETDGFPRNIATHCLQVYCCKVDEGVGLSSTLKLDERRICVHLAREILKEGKMKIEIFMENGRGRFLMECMLVLTC
;
A
#
# COMPACT_ATOMS: atom_id res chain seq x y z
N MET A 1 -11.96 -32.39 -56.74
CA MET A 1 -11.68 -32.88 -55.38
C MET A 1 -10.17 -32.82 -55.28
N ASP A 2 -9.66 -31.60 -55.10
CA ASP A 2 -8.22 -31.36 -55.10
C ASP A 2 -7.83 -31.10 -53.64
N ILE A 3 -7.36 -32.18 -53.02
CA ILE A 3 -6.76 -32.15 -51.69
C ILE A 3 -5.39 -31.53 -51.91
N ILE A 4 -5.27 -30.23 -51.60
CA ILE A 4 -3.99 -29.55 -51.50
C ILE A 4 -3.35 -30.05 -50.21
N ASP A 5 -2.38 -30.95 -50.36
CA ASP A 5 -1.52 -31.42 -49.29
C ASP A 5 -0.76 -30.21 -48.73
N PRO A 6 -0.89 -29.85 -47.43
CA PRO A 6 -0.04 -28.82 -46.86
C PRO A 6 1.37 -29.39 -46.80
N GLN A 7 2.26 -28.90 -47.66
CA GLN A 7 3.68 -29.22 -47.61
C GLN A 7 4.18 -29.03 -46.18
N SER A 8 4.51 -30.15 -45.54
CA SER A 8 5.20 -30.19 -44.25
C SER A 8 6.64 -29.72 -44.45
N GLY A 9 6.82 -28.41 -44.63
CA GLY A 9 8.12 -27.76 -44.52
C GLY A 9 8.61 -27.87 -43.08
N CYS A 10 9.88 -28.23 -42.89
CA CYS A 10 10.49 -28.31 -41.58
C CYS A 10 10.60 -26.89 -41.00
N SER A 11 9.60 -26.44 -40.24
CA SER A 11 9.63 -25.12 -39.61
C SER A 11 10.50 -25.17 -38.35
N GLY A 12 11.56 -24.37 -38.33
CA GLY A 12 12.35 -24.11 -37.13
C GLY A 12 11.62 -23.17 -36.17
N GLY A 13 11.86 -23.35 -34.88
CA GLY A 13 11.45 -22.44 -33.82
C GLY A 13 12.47 -21.32 -33.58
N ALA A 14 12.51 -20.81 -32.35
CA ALA A 14 13.36 -19.70 -31.95
C ALA A 14 14.85 -19.93 -32.23
N GLU A 15 15.30 -21.18 -32.28
CA GLU A 15 16.70 -21.55 -32.55
C GLU A 15 17.17 -21.05 -33.93
N ALA A 16 16.25 -20.94 -34.90
CA ALA A 16 16.53 -20.42 -36.23
C ALA A 16 17.00 -18.96 -36.23
N VAL A 17 16.69 -18.20 -35.18
CA VAL A 17 16.96 -16.75 -35.11
C VAL A 17 18.07 -16.37 -34.10
N LEU A 18 18.58 -17.30 -33.29
CA LEU A 18 19.55 -17.03 -32.20
C LEU A 18 20.99 -16.66 -32.66
N GLY A 19 21.25 -16.52 -33.96
CA GLY A 19 22.58 -16.22 -34.51
C GLY A 19 22.57 -15.37 -35.77
N LEU A 20 21.47 -14.67 -36.04
CA LEU A 20 21.33 -13.83 -37.24
C LEU A 20 22.40 -12.73 -37.26
N GLN A 21 23.16 -12.67 -38.36
CA GLN A 21 24.15 -11.64 -38.56
C GLN A 21 23.48 -10.33 -39.02
N PRO A 22 24.06 -9.15 -38.71
CA PRO A 22 23.58 -7.90 -39.28
C PRO A 22 23.48 -8.00 -40.81
N ASN A 23 22.40 -7.47 -41.39
CA ASN A 23 22.09 -7.54 -42.84
C ASN A 23 21.80 -8.95 -43.40
N SER A 24 21.63 -9.97 -42.55
CA SER A 24 21.07 -11.25 -42.98
C SER A 24 19.54 -11.19 -42.98
N SER A 25 18.92 -12.01 -43.84
CA SER A 25 17.48 -12.20 -43.88
C SER A 25 17.15 -13.68 -43.68
N ILE A 26 16.02 -13.94 -43.03
CA ILE A 26 15.46 -15.27 -42.84
C ILE A 26 14.00 -15.25 -43.25
N SER A 27 13.54 -16.35 -43.85
CA SER A 27 12.11 -16.52 -44.15
C SER A 27 11.36 -16.87 -42.89
N ILE A 28 10.21 -16.22 -42.69
CA ILE A 28 9.27 -16.56 -41.61
C ILE A 28 8.01 -17.17 -42.20
N VAL A 29 7.37 -18.06 -41.45
CA VAL A 29 6.02 -18.57 -41.75
C VAL A 29 5.12 -18.40 -40.55
N TYR A 30 3.81 -18.31 -40.79
CA TYR A 30 2.84 -18.34 -39.72
C TYR A 30 2.63 -19.76 -39.24
N HIS A 31 2.81 -19.99 -37.94
CA HIS A 31 2.55 -21.28 -37.30
C HIS A 31 1.07 -21.64 -37.43
N SER A 32 0.71 -22.93 -37.32
CA SER A 32 -0.69 -23.38 -37.31
C SER A 32 -1.51 -22.76 -36.16
N LEU A 33 -0.83 -22.43 -35.06
CA LEU A 33 -1.37 -21.72 -33.90
C LEU A 33 -1.23 -20.19 -34.01
N PHE A 34 -0.95 -19.64 -35.20
CA PHE A 34 -0.85 -18.20 -35.37
C PHE A 34 -2.20 -17.54 -35.08
N GLY A 35 -2.17 -16.46 -34.30
CA GLY A 35 -3.39 -15.77 -33.91
C GLY A 35 -3.14 -14.51 -33.08
N PRO A 36 -4.20 -13.89 -32.56
CA PRO A 36 -4.08 -12.67 -31.76
C PRO A 36 -3.38 -12.92 -30.42
N HIS A 37 -3.57 -14.10 -29.81
CA HIS A 37 -3.02 -14.46 -28.49
C HIS A 37 -3.15 -13.33 -27.48
N ASN A 38 -4.37 -12.85 -27.26
CA ASN A 38 -4.64 -11.68 -26.39
C ASN A 38 -4.24 -11.90 -24.92
N ASP A 39 -3.98 -13.15 -24.56
CA ASP A 39 -3.44 -13.63 -23.30
C ASP A 39 -1.92 -13.44 -23.16
N LEU A 40 -1.18 -13.24 -24.26
CA LEU A 40 0.26 -13.00 -24.26
C LEU A 40 0.56 -11.52 -24.42
N LEU A 41 1.12 -10.89 -23.39
CA LEU A 41 1.57 -9.49 -23.41
C LEU A 41 3.07 -9.42 -23.18
N LEU A 42 3.74 -8.52 -23.89
CA LEU A 42 5.15 -8.22 -23.64
C LEU A 42 5.22 -7.18 -22.53
N LEU A 43 6.03 -7.43 -21.51
CA LEU A 43 6.32 -6.47 -20.44
C LEU A 43 7.79 -6.10 -20.51
N GLU A 44 8.08 -4.81 -20.63
CA GLU A 44 9.43 -4.27 -20.51
C GLU A 44 9.80 -4.17 -19.03
N VAL A 45 10.95 -4.74 -18.68
CA VAL A 45 11.40 -4.90 -17.30
C VAL A 45 12.85 -4.45 -17.21
N ASP A 46 13.09 -3.41 -16.43
CA ASP A 46 14.44 -2.97 -16.08
C ASP A 46 15.19 -4.05 -15.27
N GLU A 47 16.52 -4.14 -15.43
CA GLU A 47 17.35 -5.10 -14.69
C GLU A 47 17.18 -5.02 -13.16
N LYS A 48 16.91 -3.82 -12.64
CA LYS A 48 16.66 -3.59 -11.21
C LYS A 48 15.36 -4.24 -10.73
N PHE A 49 14.40 -4.41 -11.63
CA PHE A 49 13.07 -4.92 -11.36
C PHE A 49 12.96 -6.43 -11.59
N LEU A 50 13.88 -6.98 -12.38
CA LEU A 50 13.95 -8.41 -12.71
C LEU A 50 13.94 -9.33 -11.47
N PRO A 51 14.64 -9.03 -10.35
CA PRO A 51 14.56 -9.84 -9.15
C PRO A 51 13.16 -9.89 -8.54
N GLU A 52 12.40 -8.79 -8.56
CA GLU A 52 11.05 -8.79 -7.97
C GLU A 52 10.10 -9.71 -8.75
N ILE A 53 10.22 -9.73 -10.08
CA ILE A 53 9.41 -10.61 -10.94
C ILE A 53 9.84 -12.07 -10.81
N LEU A 54 11.15 -12.35 -10.89
CA LEU A 54 11.68 -13.72 -10.83
C LEU A 54 11.37 -14.43 -9.51
N HIS A 55 11.29 -13.67 -8.41
CA HIS A 55 10.94 -14.20 -7.09
C HIS A 55 9.44 -14.07 -6.75
N GLN A 56 8.58 -13.74 -7.73
CA GLN A 56 7.12 -13.64 -7.54
C GLN A 56 6.70 -12.66 -6.43
N ARG A 57 7.41 -11.54 -6.29
CA ARG A 57 7.13 -10.48 -5.30
C ARG A 57 6.35 -9.29 -5.87
N VAL A 58 5.65 -9.52 -6.97
CA VAL A 58 4.84 -8.52 -7.65
C VAL A 58 3.37 -8.89 -7.63
N THR A 59 2.51 -7.91 -7.47
CA THR A 59 1.04 -8.08 -7.52
C THR A 59 0.45 -7.06 -8.48
N ILE A 60 -0.63 -7.41 -9.16
CA ILE A 60 -1.40 -6.46 -9.98
C ILE A 60 -2.62 -6.04 -9.18
N ARG A 61 -2.84 -4.74 -9.03
CA ARG A 61 -3.96 -4.16 -8.27
C ARG A 61 -4.74 -3.18 -9.14
N GLY A 62 -6.05 -3.12 -8.92
CA GLY A 62 -6.94 -2.21 -9.64
C GLY A 62 -8.37 -2.73 -9.61
N GLN A 63 -9.32 -1.81 -9.40
CA GLN A 63 -10.74 -2.12 -9.51
C GLN A 63 -11.16 -2.17 -10.99
N PRO A 64 -12.29 -2.80 -11.34
CA PRO A 64 -12.74 -2.92 -12.73
C PRO A 64 -12.95 -1.59 -13.48
N ASP A 65 -13.13 -0.51 -12.74
CA ASP A 65 -13.31 0.86 -13.23
C ASP A 65 -12.01 1.69 -13.26
N GLU A 66 -10.87 1.09 -12.93
CA GLU A 66 -9.58 1.77 -12.84
C GLU A 66 -8.48 1.11 -13.69
N ASP A 67 -7.48 1.89 -14.10
CA ASP A 67 -6.28 1.37 -14.75
C ASP A 67 -5.48 0.50 -13.79
N ALA A 68 -5.03 -0.67 -14.22
CA ALA A 68 -4.23 -1.56 -13.38
C ALA A 68 -2.86 -0.96 -13.03
N VAL A 69 -2.41 -1.21 -11.79
CA VAL A 69 -1.05 -0.92 -11.32
C VAL A 69 -0.35 -2.23 -10.96
N LEU A 70 0.97 -2.23 -11.12
CA LEU A 70 1.84 -3.29 -10.65
C LEU A 70 2.54 -2.81 -9.37
N CYS A 71 2.37 -3.56 -8.29
CA CYS A 71 2.95 -3.26 -7.00
C CYS A 71 4.07 -4.25 -6.68
N THR A 72 5.23 -3.75 -6.26
CA THR A 72 6.21 -4.55 -5.51
C THR A 72 5.84 -4.53 -4.03
N VAL A 73 6.72 -5.06 -3.18
CA VAL A 73 6.58 -4.96 -1.72
C VAL A 73 6.52 -3.50 -1.24
N SER A 74 7.20 -2.58 -1.93
CA SER A 74 7.42 -1.21 -1.42
C SER A 74 7.04 -0.08 -2.36
N LYS A 75 6.73 -0.36 -3.63
CA LYS A 75 6.50 0.66 -4.67
C LYS A 75 5.37 0.29 -5.61
N THR A 76 4.72 1.32 -6.16
CA THR A 76 3.63 1.19 -7.13
C THR A 76 4.06 1.70 -8.52
N TYR A 77 3.71 0.94 -9.56
CA TYR A 77 4.05 1.24 -10.95
C TYR A 77 2.78 1.25 -11.80
N ALA A 78 2.59 2.31 -12.59
CA ALA A 78 1.56 2.33 -13.61
C ALA A 78 1.99 1.46 -14.79
N VAL A 79 1.08 0.62 -15.28
CA VAL A 79 1.29 -0.21 -16.47
C VAL A 79 0.77 0.55 -17.68
N LYS A 80 1.63 0.86 -18.65
CA LYS A 80 1.26 1.62 -19.86
C LYS A 80 1.58 0.85 -21.11
N PHE A 81 0.63 0.79 -22.05
CA PHE A 81 0.88 0.20 -23.35
C PHE A 81 1.60 1.20 -24.26
N VAL A 82 2.71 0.78 -24.85
CA VAL A 82 3.49 1.53 -25.84
C VAL A 82 3.55 0.74 -27.13
N GLY A 83 2.94 1.31 -28.18
CA GLY A 83 2.95 0.72 -29.52
C GLY A 83 4.30 0.91 -30.21
N THR A 84 4.69 -0.07 -31.03
CA THR A 84 5.93 -0.01 -31.82
C THR A 84 5.61 0.12 -33.31
N SER A 85 6.39 0.91 -34.04
CA SER A 85 6.30 0.95 -35.52
C SER A 85 6.90 -0.29 -36.18
N ASN A 86 7.76 -1.01 -35.45
CA ASN A 86 8.34 -2.28 -35.87
C ASN A 86 7.40 -3.44 -35.54
N SER A 87 7.43 -4.48 -36.38
CA SER A 87 6.76 -5.75 -36.09
C SER A 87 7.60 -6.59 -35.15
N VAL A 88 7.11 -6.84 -33.94
CA VAL A 88 7.74 -7.75 -32.98
C VAL A 88 7.11 -9.13 -33.13
N PHE A 89 7.91 -10.13 -33.49
CA PHE A 89 7.42 -11.49 -33.70
C PHE A 89 7.73 -12.38 -32.49
N LEU A 90 6.71 -13.04 -31.94
CA LEU A 90 6.88 -14.10 -30.96
C LEU A 90 7.04 -15.42 -31.70
N ILE A 91 8.16 -16.09 -31.44
CA ILE A 91 8.57 -17.33 -32.07
C ILE A 91 8.83 -18.32 -30.93
N PRO A 92 8.05 -19.41 -30.81
CA PRO A 92 8.28 -20.42 -29.78
C PRO A 92 9.55 -21.23 -30.12
N PRO A 93 10.21 -21.83 -29.11
CA PRO A 93 11.26 -22.82 -29.37
C PRO A 93 10.71 -24.00 -30.16
N THR A 94 11.57 -24.71 -30.87
CA THR A 94 11.17 -25.89 -31.64
C THR A 94 10.70 -26.98 -30.67
N ASP A 95 9.51 -27.54 -30.88
CA ASP A 95 9.11 -28.76 -30.19
C ASP A 95 10.10 -29.88 -30.55
N LYS A 96 10.86 -30.39 -29.59
CA LYS A 96 11.84 -31.49 -29.76
C LYS A 96 11.25 -32.79 -30.34
N VAL A 97 9.95 -32.82 -30.63
CA VAL A 97 9.23 -33.94 -31.23
C VAL A 97 9.41 -33.99 -32.76
N SER A 98 9.88 -32.90 -33.40
CA SER A 98 10.09 -32.82 -34.85
C SER A 98 11.46 -33.30 -35.34
N ASP A 99 12.33 -33.82 -34.46
CA ASP A 99 13.67 -34.37 -34.80
C ASP A 99 13.63 -35.62 -35.71
N LEU A 100 12.46 -36.11 -36.09
CA LEU A 100 12.28 -37.24 -37.00
C LEU A 100 12.33 -36.86 -38.49
N CYS A 101 12.35 -35.57 -38.83
CA CYS A 101 12.28 -35.06 -40.21
C CYS A 101 13.68 -34.76 -40.81
N ASN A 102 14.65 -35.67 -40.67
CA ASN A 102 15.95 -35.54 -41.33
C ASN A 102 15.88 -35.94 -42.81
N ASN A 103 15.20 -35.16 -43.64
CA ASN A 103 15.39 -35.22 -45.09
C ASN A 103 16.24 -34.04 -45.54
N LYS A 104 17.44 -34.39 -46.01
CA LYS A 104 18.47 -33.49 -46.53
C LYS A 104 18.07 -32.99 -47.93
N ASP A 105 17.11 -32.08 -48.00
CA ASP A 105 16.92 -31.25 -49.19
C ASP A 105 16.84 -29.79 -48.77
N ASP A 106 17.75 -29.00 -49.34
CA ASP A 106 17.89 -27.54 -49.30
C ASP A 106 17.09 -26.84 -48.19
N ASN A 107 17.56 -27.02 -46.94
CA ASN A 107 16.90 -26.51 -45.74
C ASN A 107 16.96 -24.98 -45.72
N MET A 108 16.01 -24.32 -46.39
CA MET A 108 15.68 -22.94 -46.07
C MET A 108 15.20 -22.95 -44.62
N VAL A 109 16.03 -22.45 -43.71
CA VAL A 109 15.70 -22.35 -42.29
C VAL A 109 14.56 -21.34 -42.18
N VAL A 110 13.34 -21.84 -41.97
CA VAL A 110 12.15 -21.01 -41.85
C VAL A 110 11.73 -20.95 -40.39
N SER A 111 11.58 -19.75 -39.84
CA SER A 111 11.13 -19.57 -38.45
C SER A 111 9.61 -19.47 -38.36
N SER A 112 8.99 -20.21 -37.44
CA SER A 112 7.53 -20.23 -37.27
C SER A 112 7.03 -19.20 -36.24
N VAL A 113 6.21 -18.24 -36.66
CA VAL A 113 5.68 -17.15 -35.82
C VAL A 113 4.30 -17.50 -35.29
N ILE A 114 4.07 -17.29 -33.99
CA ILE A 114 2.76 -17.49 -33.35
C ILE A 114 1.98 -16.19 -33.13
N LYS A 115 2.67 -15.06 -32.94
CA LYS A 115 2.04 -13.76 -32.69
C LYS A 115 2.89 -12.62 -33.25
N VAL A 116 2.23 -11.61 -33.81
CA VAL A 116 2.83 -10.28 -34.02
C VAL A 116 2.38 -9.37 -32.87
N ALA A 117 3.30 -8.98 -32.00
CA ALA A 117 2.99 -8.05 -30.92
C ALA A 117 2.99 -6.60 -31.45
N PRO A 118 1.91 -5.84 -31.24
CA PRO A 118 1.82 -4.45 -31.68
C PRO A 118 2.60 -3.47 -30.79
N GLY A 119 3.13 -3.95 -29.67
CA GLY A 119 3.84 -3.14 -28.67
C GLY A 119 4.10 -3.93 -27.39
N CYS A 120 4.63 -3.23 -26.39
CA CYS A 120 4.89 -3.75 -25.05
C CYS A 120 4.18 -2.90 -23.98
N MET A 121 4.05 -3.48 -22.80
CA MET A 121 3.70 -2.78 -21.58
C MET A 121 4.98 -2.27 -20.93
N GLU A 122 4.98 -1.01 -20.51
CA GLU A 122 6.05 -0.37 -19.76
C GLU A 122 5.59 -0.08 -18.33
N LEU A 123 6.55 -0.08 -17.40
CA LEU A 123 6.33 0.23 -15.99
C LEU A 123 6.86 1.63 -15.67
N VAL A 124 6.00 2.49 -15.13
CA VAL A 124 6.39 3.83 -14.68
C VAL A 124 6.11 3.94 -13.19
N GLU A 125 7.13 4.23 -12.37
CA GLU A 125 6.93 4.47 -10.93
C GLU A 125 5.97 5.64 -10.73
N VAL A 126 4.96 5.43 -9.89
CA VAL A 126 3.94 6.44 -9.58
C VAL A 126 3.70 6.51 -8.08
N ALA A 127 3.19 7.66 -7.63
CA ALA A 127 2.76 7.80 -6.25
C ALA A 127 1.54 6.89 -5.96
N PRO A 128 1.45 6.30 -4.76
CA PRO A 128 0.32 5.47 -4.37
C PRO A 128 -0.95 6.33 -4.25
N LYS A 129 -2.08 5.85 -4.77
CA LYS A 129 -3.35 6.60 -4.73
C LYS A 129 -4.08 6.37 -3.40
N LEU A 130 -3.61 7.05 -2.36
CA LEU A 130 -4.13 6.90 -0.99
C LEU A 130 -5.29 7.86 -0.65
N ASP A 131 -5.78 8.67 -1.58
CA ASP A 131 -6.91 9.58 -1.34
C ASP A 131 -8.16 8.83 -0.87
N LYS A 132 -8.39 7.65 -1.48
CA LYS A 132 -9.48 6.75 -1.11
C LYS A 132 -9.32 6.19 0.30
N LEU A 133 -8.08 5.95 0.78
CA LEU A 133 -7.84 5.38 2.11
C LEU A 133 -8.46 6.26 3.20
N LYS A 134 -8.20 7.57 3.13
CA LYS A 134 -8.76 8.52 4.10
C LYS A 134 -10.28 8.52 4.05
N LEU A 135 -10.87 8.49 2.85
CA LEU A 135 -12.32 8.46 2.68
C LEU A 135 -12.92 7.19 3.31
N LEU A 136 -12.35 6.02 3.03
CA LEU A 136 -12.82 4.73 3.56
C LEU A 136 -12.77 4.72 5.10
N LEU A 137 -11.63 5.10 5.68
CA LEU A 137 -11.47 5.07 7.14
C LEU A 137 -12.30 6.14 7.87
N SER A 138 -12.64 7.24 7.18
CA SER A 138 -13.50 8.30 7.75
C SER A 138 -14.99 7.94 7.73
N GLN A 139 -15.39 6.85 7.07
CA GLN A 139 -16.80 6.43 7.05
C GLN A 139 -17.28 5.96 8.42
N ASN A 140 -16.39 5.35 9.20
CA ASN A 140 -16.72 4.77 10.48
C ASN A 140 -15.58 4.96 11.50
N PRO A 141 -15.35 6.21 11.96
CA PRO A 141 -14.34 6.49 12.97
C PRO A 141 -14.71 5.86 14.30
N TYR A 142 -13.72 5.40 15.05
CA TYR A 142 -13.92 4.81 16.37
C TYR A 142 -14.10 5.91 17.43
N GLY A 143 -15.15 5.81 18.25
CA GLY A 143 -15.45 6.78 19.29
C GLY A 143 -16.27 6.20 20.45
N PHE A 144 -16.69 7.07 21.36
CA PHE A 144 -17.35 6.67 22.62
C PHE A 144 -18.69 5.93 22.47
N SER A 145 -19.37 6.08 21.33
CA SER A 145 -20.64 5.39 21.07
C SER A 145 -20.49 3.86 21.03
N GLU A 146 -19.29 3.36 20.73
CA GLU A 146 -19.06 1.92 20.63
C GLU A 146 -18.51 1.30 21.92
N THR A 147 -18.05 2.12 22.88
CA THR A 147 -17.60 1.63 24.19
C THR A 147 -18.74 1.51 25.21
N SER A 148 -19.93 2.05 24.92
CA SER A 148 -21.11 1.85 25.77
C SER A 148 -21.80 0.52 25.43
N ASP A 149 -21.67 -0.46 26.32
CA ASP A 149 -22.32 -1.79 26.23
C ASP A 149 -23.86 -1.79 26.19
N MET A 150 -24.51 -0.62 26.13
CA MET A 150 -25.97 -0.49 26.16
C MET A 150 -26.66 -0.64 24.80
N ASP A 151 -25.93 -0.69 23.68
CA ASP A 151 -26.57 -0.75 22.36
C ASP A 151 -26.82 -2.18 21.89
N ILE A 152 -28.13 -2.43 21.79
CA ILE A 152 -28.84 -3.67 21.52
C ILE A 152 -28.39 -4.24 20.17
N SER A 153 -28.33 -5.57 20.09
CA SER A 153 -27.83 -6.46 19.03
C SER A 153 -28.15 -6.11 17.55
N GLU A 154 -29.06 -5.19 17.24
CA GLU A 154 -29.38 -4.78 15.86
C GLU A 154 -28.53 -3.59 15.34
N GLU A 155 -27.94 -2.78 16.22
CA GLU A 155 -27.04 -1.67 15.81
C GLU A 155 -25.60 -2.14 15.59
N ARG A 156 -25.19 -3.23 16.22
CA ARG A 156 -23.87 -3.87 16.02
C ARG A 156 -23.65 -4.39 14.59
N GLU A 157 -24.72 -4.76 13.89
CA GLU A 157 -24.62 -5.20 12.48
C GLU A 157 -24.47 -4.00 11.52
N LYS A 158 -25.12 -2.86 11.82
CA LYS A 158 -25.01 -1.63 11.02
C LYS A 158 -23.66 -0.94 11.21
N THR A 159 -23.07 -1.03 12.40
CA THR A 159 -21.72 -0.50 12.71
C THR A 159 -20.59 -1.29 12.06
N ARG A 160 -20.84 -2.48 11.51
CA ARG A 160 -19.85 -3.19 10.68
C ARG A 160 -19.73 -2.65 9.26
N ILE A 161 -20.70 -1.87 8.80
CA ILE A 161 -20.65 -1.22 7.50
C ILE A 161 -19.57 -0.13 7.55
N GLY A 162 -18.70 -0.09 6.55
CA GLY A 162 -17.59 0.87 6.51
C GLY A 162 -16.40 0.50 7.41
N LEU A 163 -16.34 -0.74 7.91
CA LEU A 163 -15.12 -1.30 8.51
C LEU A 163 -14.35 -2.09 7.47
N TYR A 164 -13.02 -1.94 7.48
CA TYR A 164 -12.15 -2.52 6.47
C TYR A 164 -11.02 -3.31 7.15
N ARG A 165 -10.86 -4.58 6.76
CA ARG A 165 -9.70 -5.38 7.11
C ARG A 165 -8.51 -5.01 6.23
N TRP A 166 -7.34 -5.52 6.57
CA TRP A 166 -6.15 -5.36 5.74
C TRP A 166 -6.39 -5.79 4.28
N ASP A 167 -6.97 -6.98 4.08
CA ASP A 167 -7.24 -7.53 2.74
C ASP A 167 -8.24 -6.66 1.97
N ASP A 168 -9.28 -6.13 2.64
CA ASP A 168 -10.24 -5.22 2.01
C ASP A 168 -9.59 -3.93 1.51
N LEU A 169 -8.62 -3.39 2.26
CA LEU A 169 -7.87 -2.20 1.88
C LEU A 169 -6.92 -2.48 0.72
N VAL A 170 -6.22 -3.62 0.76
CA VAL A 170 -5.30 -4.07 -0.30
C VAL A 170 -6.04 -4.25 -1.62
N ASP A 171 -7.24 -4.83 -1.61
CA ASP A 171 -8.02 -5.05 -2.82
C ASP A 171 -8.56 -3.74 -3.42
N ARG A 172 -8.90 -2.76 -2.58
CA ARG A 172 -9.55 -1.51 -3.02
C ARG A 172 -8.57 -0.39 -3.38
N LEU A 173 -7.30 -0.48 -2.97
CA LEU A 173 -6.35 0.63 -3.06
C LEU A 173 -5.17 0.30 -3.98
N GLN A 174 -4.81 1.28 -4.83
CA GLN A 174 -3.68 1.20 -5.74
C GLN A 174 -2.40 1.67 -5.05
N ALA A 175 -1.87 0.80 -4.18
CA ALA A 175 -0.64 1.04 -3.43
C ALA A 175 0.08 -0.29 -3.17
N SER A 176 1.40 -0.26 -2.97
CA SER A 176 2.13 -1.38 -2.38
C SER A 176 1.78 -1.55 -0.89
N ASP A 177 2.14 -2.69 -0.32
CA ASP A 177 1.85 -2.97 1.09
C ASP A 177 2.56 -2.00 2.02
N GLU A 178 3.83 -1.65 1.74
CA GLU A 178 4.55 -0.69 2.57
C GLU A 178 3.97 0.74 2.41
N GLU A 179 3.61 1.14 1.20
CA GLU A 179 2.95 2.44 0.97
C GLU A 179 1.60 2.53 1.68
N LEU A 180 0.82 1.45 1.70
CA LEU A 180 -0.44 1.38 2.42
C LEU A 180 -0.22 1.47 3.94
N ARG A 181 0.78 0.77 4.50
CA ARG A 181 1.14 0.88 5.92
C ARG A 181 1.60 2.28 6.28
N MET A 182 2.41 2.92 5.44
CA MET A 182 2.81 4.32 5.62
C MET A 182 1.60 5.25 5.57
N GLY A 183 0.66 5.01 4.66
CA GLY A 183 -0.62 5.71 4.57
C GLY A 183 -1.42 5.62 5.87
N LEU A 184 -1.62 4.41 6.39
CA LEU A 184 -2.31 4.16 7.66
C LEU A 184 -1.63 4.90 8.82
N ARG A 185 -0.30 4.83 8.92
CA ARG A 185 0.47 5.57 9.94
C ARG A 185 0.31 7.09 9.80
N SER A 186 0.31 7.61 8.57
CA SER A 186 0.16 9.05 8.31
C SER A 186 -1.22 9.59 8.71
N LEU A 187 -2.24 8.73 8.69
CA LEU A 187 -3.60 9.02 9.12
C LEU A 187 -3.82 8.73 10.62
N SER A 188 -2.79 8.28 11.34
CA SER A 188 -2.91 7.76 12.70
C SER A 188 -4.03 6.71 12.80
N ALA A 189 -4.12 5.82 11.81
CA ALA A 189 -5.05 4.71 11.84
C ALA A 189 -4.53 3.58 12.74
N ILE A 190 -5.44 2.90 13.41
CA ILE A 190 -5.18 1.79 14.33
C ILE A 190 -6.06 0.59 13.96
N GLU A 191 -5.54 -0.61 14.20
CA GLU A 191 -6.31 -1.85 14.10
C GLU A 191 -7.06 -2.12 15.42
N ILE A 192 -8.39 -2.18 15.35
CA ILE A 192 -9.29 -2.48 16.47
C ILE A 192 -10.18 -3.64 16.02
N ASP A 193 -10.14 -4.76 16.76
CA ASP A 193 -10.92 -5.98 16.48
C ASP A 193 -10.74 -6.53 15.05
N GLY A 194 -9.54 -6.37 14.47
CA GLY A 194 -9.21 -6.81 13.12
C GLY A 194 -9.61 -5.85 12.00
N TYR A 195 -10.06 -4.64 12.34
CA TYR A 195 -10.45 -3.60 11.39
C TYR A 195 -9.59 -2.34 11.57
N TRP A 196 -9.17 -1.74 10.45
CA TRP A 196 -8.43 -0.48 10.46
C TRP A 196 -9.39 0.70 10.59
N ARG A 197 -9.11 1.59 11.55
CA ARG A 197 -9.98 2.72 11.88
C ARG A 197 -9.16 3.96 12.27
N ILE A 198 -9.76 5.13 12.06
CA ILE A 198 -9.28 6.40 12.62
C ILE A 198 -10.08 6.67 13.90
N LEU A 199 -9.42 7.20 14.92
CA LEU A 199 -10.07 7.61 16.17
C LEU A 199 -10.78 8.96 15.96
N ASP A 200 -12.01 9.08 16.46
CA ASP A 200 -12.74 10.36 16.47
C ASP A 200 -11.97 11.42 17.26
N ASP A 201 -12.02 12.66 16.78
CA ASP A 201 -11.27 13.77 17.38
C ASP A 201 -11.64 13.97 18.86
N LYS A 202 -12.92 13.80 19.23
CA LYS A 202 -13.35 13.95 20.63
C LYS A 202 -12.76 12.85 21.51
N TYR A 203 -12.65 11.64 20.98
CA TYR A 203 -12.04 10.52 21.67
C TYR A 203 -10.55 10.75 21.86
N MET A 204 -9.85 11.20 20.81
CA MET A 204 -8.43 11.57 20.88
C MET A 204 -8.16 12.70 21.88
N ASN A 205 -9.02 13.73 21.92
CA ASN A 205 -8.93 14.79 22.92
C ASN A 205 -9.06 14.25 24.35
N ALA A 206 -10.04 13.38 24.58
CA ALA A 206 -10.33 12.87 25.91
C ALA A 206 -9.18 12.01 26.44
N ILE A 207 -8.59 11.14 25.61
CA ILE A 207 -7.45 10.32 26.03
C ILE A 207 -6.19 11.19 26.23
N LEU A 208 -5.96 12.21 25.42
CA LEU A 208 -4.85 13.15 25.61
C LEU A 208 -5.00 13.93 26.92
N ASN A 209 -6.19 14.45 27.20
CA ASN A 209 -6.45 15.18 28.44
C ASN A 209 -6.31 14.26 29.67
N MET A 210 -6.77 13.01 29.57
CA MET A 210 -6.57 12.03 30.64
C MET A 210 -5.09 11.72 30.85
N LEU A 211 -4.32 11.54 29.76
CA LEU A 211 -2.87 11.35 29.82
C LEU A 211 -2.19 12.51 30.55
N LEU A 212 -2.48 13.75 30.17
CA LEU A 212 -1.92 14.95 30.81
C LEU A 212 -2.31 15.05 32.29
N HIS A 213 -3.56 14.71 32.62
CA HIS A 213 -4.02 14.66 34.01
C HIS A 213 -3.27 13.63 34.84
N ASN A 214 -3.09 12.41 34.31
CA ASN A 214 -2.39 11.34 35.00
C ASN A 214 -0.91 11.64 35.23
N ILE A 215 -0.26 12.34 34.30
CA ILE A 215 1.12 12.79 34.48
C ILE A 215 1.24 13.71 35.69
N ILE A 216 0.30 14.64 35.85
CA ILE A 216 0.26 15.57 36.99
C ILE A 216 -0.05 14.81 38.28
N LEU A 217 -1.06 13.92 38.26
CA LEU A 217 -1.48 13.19 39.45
C LEU A 217 -0.40 12.24 40.00
N ASN A 218 0.36 11.61 39.11
CA ASN A 218 1.39 10.62 39.47
C ASN A 218 2.80 11.22 39.55
N ASP A 219 2.94 12.54 39.36
CA ASP A 219 4.22 13.26 39.36
C ASP A 219 5.25 12.66 38.37
N TRP A 220 4.77 12.27 37.18
CA TRP A 220 5.60 11.65 36.15
C TRP A 220 6.42 12.68 35.39
N SER A 221 7.65 12.31 35.02
CA SER A 221 8.50 13.15 34.17
C SER A 221 8.07 13.07 32.71
N ILE A 222 7.72 14.21 32.11
CA ILE A 222 7.35 14.31 30.69
C ILE A 222 8.48 13.95 29.71
N ASN A 223 9.73 13.95 30.19
CA ASN A 223 10.90 13.57 29.41
C ASN A 223 11.24 12.08 29.53
N ALA A 224 10.62 11.36 30.47
CA ALA A 224 10.91 9.97 30.78
C ALA A 224 9.67 9.26 31.35
N LEU A 225 8.68 9.04 30.50
CA LEU A 225 7.48 8.26 30.79
C LEU A 225 7.72 6.78 30.57
N ASN A 226 7.29 5.93 31.50
CA ASN A 226 7.28 4.48 31.32
C ASN A 226 6.03 4.06 30.53
N GLU A 227 6.21 3.52 29.32
CA GLU A 227 5.09 3.13 28.44
C GLU A 227 4.10 2.19 29.13
N ASP A 228 4.58 1.18 29.86
CA ASP A 228 3.71 0.18 30.49
C ASP A 228 2.90 0.75 31.66
N GLU A 229 3.50 1.64 32.46
CA GLU A 229 2.81 2.31 33.57
C GLU A 229 1.73 3.25 33.07
N VAL A 230 2.05 4.08 32.07
CA VAL A 230 1.11 5.04 31.48
C VAL A 230 -0.06 4.32 30.83
N VAL A 231 0.22 3.27 30.06
CA VAL A 231 -0.81 2.45 29.42
C VAL A 231 -1.68 1.75 30.47
N GLY A 232 -1.07 1.23 31.55
CA GLY A 232 -1.81 0.60 32.64
C GLY A 232 -2.78 1.55 33.35
N VAL A 233 -2.37 2.80 33.61
CA VAL A 233 -3.27 3.80 34.23
C VAL A 233 -4.38 4.20 33.26
N LEU A 234 -4.07 4.45 31.98
CA LEU A 234 -5.11 4.76 30.98
C LEU A 234 -6.11 3.61 30.79
N GLU A 235 -5.65 2.35 30.94
CA GLU A 235 -6.52 1.18 30.93
C GLU A 235 -7.47 1.19 32.15
N THR A 236 -6.99 1.57 33.34
CA THR A 236 -7.85 1.74 34.52
C THR A 236 -8.86 2.89 34.38
N ASP A 237 -8.55 3.90 33.56
CA ASP A 237 -9.47 5.00 33.24
C ASP A 237 -10.50 4.63 32.16
N GLY A 238 -10.47 3.39 31.65
CA GLY A 238 -11.44 2.86 30.69
C GLY A 238 -11.02 2.97 29.23
N PHE A 239 -9.77 3.32 28.92
CA PHE A 239 -9.26 3.34 27.55
C PHE A 239 -8.60 2.00 27.18
N PRO A 240 -9.00 1.33 26.09
CA PRO A 240 -8.37 0.08 25.66
C PRO A 240 -6.85 0.20 25.47
N ARG A 241 -6.11 -0.85 25.86
CA ARG A 241 -4.65 -0.86 25.87
C ARG A 241 -4.02 -0.52 24.50
N ASN A 242 -4.58 -1.05 23.42
CA ASN A 242 -4.14 -0.76 22.05
C ASN A 242 -4.29 0.73 21.70
N ILE A 243 -5.41 1.34 22.09
CA ILE A 243 -5.68 2.77 21.83
C ILE A 243 -4.81 3.67 22.71
N ALA A 244 -4.60 3.32 23.97
CA ALA A 244 -3.66 4.01 24.85
C ALA A 244 -2.24 3.99 24.29
N THR A 245 -1.77 2.82 23.86
CA THR A 245 -0.47 2.66 23.20
C THR A 245 -0.37 3.51 21.93
N HIS A 246 -1.43 3.53 21.11
CA HIS A 246 -1.47 4.35 19.92
C HIS A 246 -1.44 5.86 20.22
N CYS A 247 -2.16 6.32 21.24
CA CYS A 247 -2.10 7.70 21.70
C CYS A 247 -0.66 8.12 22.06
N LEU A 248 0.07 7.24 22.76
CA LEU A 248 1.48 7.47 23.07
C LEU A 248 2.35 7.51 21.80
N GLN A 249 2.12 6.65 20.81
CA GLN A 249 2.85 6.71 19.53
C GLN A 249 2.58 8.01 18.75
N VAL A 250 1.38 8.60 18.92
CA VAL A 250 1.00 9.86 18.27
C VAL A 250 1.60 11.06 18.98
N TYR A 251 1.57 11.13 20.31
CA TYR A 251 1.99 12.31 21.07
C TYR A 251 3.35 12.21 21.76
N CYS A 252 3.98 11.03 21.76
CA CYS A 252 5.31 10.82 22.35
C CYS A 252 6.34 10.40 21.30
N CYS A 253 7.59 10.69 21.61
CA CYS A 253 8.78 10.22 20.91
C CYS A 253 9.48 9.18 21.79
N LYS A 254 9.94 8.08 21.19
CA LYS A 254 10.77 7.11 21.91
C LYS A 254 12.12 7.74 22.24
N VAL A 255 12.55 7.61 23.49
CA VAL A 255 13.90 7.99 23.92
C VAL A 255 14.77 6.74 23.78
N ASP A 256 15.71 6.77 22.85
CA ASP A 256 16.56 5.62 22.56
C ASP A 256 17.63 5.52 23.64
N GLU A 257 17.32 4.82 24.73
CA GLU A 257 18.29 4.45 25.77
C GLU A 257 18.51 2.94 25.74
N GLY A 258 19.77 2.57 25.48
CA GLY A 258 20.18 1.21 25.12
C GLY A 258 19.76 0.13 26.13
N VAL A 259 19.35 -1.01 25.57
CA VAL A 259 19.39 -2.36 26.19
C VAL A 259 18.60 -2.53 27.51
N GLY A 260 17.65 -1.64 27.82
CA GLY A 260 16.69 -1.80 28.91
C GLY A 260 15.33 -2.30 28.42
N LEU A 261 14.70 -3.23 29.16
CA LEU A 261 13.42 -3.86 28.79
C LEU A 261 12.22 -2.89 28.78
N SER A 262 12.35 -1.69 29.35
CA SER A 262 11.28 -0.69 29.47
C SER A 262 11.49 0.45 28.48
N SER A 263 10.55 0.62 27.54
CA SER A 263 10.58 1.72 26.57
C SER A 263 10.25 3.04 27.29
N THR A 264 11.25 3.92 27.44
CA THR A 264 11.04 5.28 27.94
C THR A 264 10.58 6.20 26.81
N LEU A 265 9.54 6.98 27.10
CA LEU A 265 8.89 7.87 26.15
C LEU A 265 9.01 9.33 26.62
N LYS A 266 9.21 10.24 25.68
CA LYS A 266 9.15 11.68 25.92
C LYS A 266 7.95 12.27 25.21
N LEU A 267 7.19 13.12 25.88
CA LEU A 267 6.10 13.86 25.24
C LEU A 267 6.63 14.83 24.18
N ASP A 268 5.99 14.82 23.02
CA ASP A 268 6.23 15.77 21.93
C ASP A 268 5.37 17.03 22.16
N GLU A 269 5.96 18.00 22.86
CA GLU A 269 5.35 19.29 23.17
C GLU A 269 4.74 19.95 21.92
N ARG A 270 5.41 19.85 20.76
CA ARG A 270 4.94 20.47 19.52
C ARG A 270 3.65 19.81 19.04
N ARG A 271 3.57 18.48 19.05
CA ARG A 271 2.35 17.77 18.62
C ARG A 271 1.17 18.07 19.53
N ILE A 272 1.39 18.08 20.85
CA ILE A 272 0.36 18.41 21.84
C ILE A 272 -0.12 19.84 21.66
N CYS A 273 0.81 20.80 21.51
CA CYS A 273 0.46 22.20 21.31
C CYS A 273 -0.34 22.42 20.01
N VAL A 274 0.05 21.76 18.92
CA VAL A 274 -0.68 21.84 17.64
C VAL A 274 -2.07 21.22 17.78
N HIS A 275 -2.20 20.12 18.51
CA HIS A 275 -3.48 19.47 18.76
C HIS A 275 -4.44 20.37 19.53
N LEU A 276 -4.01 20.89 20.69
CA LEU A 276 -4.80 21.82 21.50
C LEU A 276 -5.13 23.11 20.73
N ALA A 277 -4.20 23.62 19.92
CA ALA A 277 -4.47 24.76 19.05
C ALA A 277 -5.56 24.48 18.02
N ARG A 278 -5.56 23.29 17.40
CA ARG A 278 -6.62 22.89 16.46
C ARG A 278 -7.98 22.82 17.15
N GLU A 279 -8.03 22.31 18.39
CA GLU A 279 -9.27 22.28 19.17
C GLU A 279 -9.82 23.67 19.47
N ILE A 280 -8.97 24.62 19.85
CA ILE A 280 -9.40 26.00 20.08
C ILE A 280 -9.91 26.63 18.78
N LEU A 281 -9.24 26.37 17.65
CA LEU A 281 -9.63 26.93 16.35
C LEU A 281 -10.93 26.33 15.78
N LYS A 282 -11.38 25.17 16.28
CA LYS A 282 -12.70 24.60 15.92
C LYS A 282 -13.86 25.48 16.42
N GLU A 283 -13.65 26.29 17.47
CA GLU A 283 -14.65 27.23 17.99
C GLU A 283 -14.91 28.42 17.04
N GLY A 284 -14.09 28.58 16.00
CA GLY A 284 -14.29 29.53 14.91
C GLY A 284 -13.17 30.55 14.79
N LYS A 285 -13.38 31.56 13.93
CA LYS A 285 -12.42 32.65 13.75
C LYS A 285 -12.37 33.50 15.01
N MET A 286 -11.18 33.66 15.57
CA MET A 286 -10.93 34.48 16.74
C MET A 286 -9.72 35.37 16.54
N LYS A 287 -9.62 36.44 17.33
CA LYS A 287 -8.44 37.30 17.33
C LYS A 287 -7.27 36.59 18.00
N ILE A 288 -6.04 36.93 17.60
CA ILE A 288 -4.83 36.29 18.12
C ILE A 288 -4.69 36.46 19.64
N GLU A 289 -5.13 37.58 20.20
CA GLU A 289 -5.06 37.80 21.65
C GLU A 289 -5.96 36.82 22.41
N ILE A 290 -7.20 36.65 21.95
CA ILE A 290 -8.18 35.71 22.51
C ILE A 290 -7.71 34.26 22.30
N PHE A 291 -7.09 33.97 21.15
CA PHE A 291 -6.50 32.66 20.89
C PHE A 291 -5.37 32.36 21.89
N MET A 292 -4.49 33.32 22.14
CA MET A 292 -3.38 33.15 23.09
C MET A 292 -3.89 33.11 24.53
N GLU A 293 -4.97 33.81 24.88
CA GLU A 293 -5.61 33.73 26.20
C GLU A 293 -6.34 32.41 26.43
N ASN A 294 -7.13 31.92 25.46
CA ASN A 294 -7.80 30.63 25.54
C ASN A 294 -6.78 29.48 25.49
N GLY A 295 -5.76 29.62 24.64
CA GLY A 295 -4.59 28.77 24.60
C GLY A 295 -3.97 28.73 25.99
N ARG A 296 -3.53 29.87 26.52
CA ARG A 296 -2.97 29.95 27.87
C ARG A 296 -3.92 29.38 28.90
N GLY A 297 -5.23 29.64 28.88
CA GLY A 297 -6.18 29.06 29.85
C GLY A 297 -6.21 27.54 29.85
N ARG A 298 -6.27 26.90 28.66
CA ARG A 298 -6.21 25.44 28.53
C ARG A 298 -4.80 24.90 28.85
N PHE A 299 -3.74 25.54 28.35
CA PHE A 299 -2.35 25.24 28.70
C PHE A 299 -2.02 25.53 30.19
N LEU A 300 -2.75 26.41 30.88
CA LEU A 300 -2.53 26.74 32.29
C LEU A 300 -3.23 25.74 33.21
N MET A 301 -4.37 25.18 32.79
CA MET A 301 -5.01 24.05 33.48
C MET A 301 -4.32 22.71 33.21
N GLU A 302 -3.78 22.49 32.01
CA GLU A 302 -3.22 21.18 31.60
C GLU A 302 -1.68 21.14 31.49
N CYS A 303 -0.99 22.27 31.31
CA CYS A 303 0.47 22.31 31.07
C CYS A 303 1.31 23.18 32.03
N MET A 304 0.76 24.01 32.92
CA MET A 304 1.61 24.84 33.80
C MET A 304 2.36 24.05 34.89
N LEU A 305 1.94 22.82 35.17
CA LEU A 305 2.71 21.87 35.98
C LEU A 305 3.77 21.10 35.17
N VAL A 306 3.68 21.11 33.84
CA VAL A 306 4.51 20.30 32.94
C VAL A 306 5.75 21.05 32.43
N LEU A 307 5.67 22.37 32.26
CA LEU A 307 6.76 23.21 31.72
C LEU A 307 7.59 23.93 32.81
N THR A 308 7.32 23.70 34.09
CA THR A 308 8.06 24.30 35.22
C THR A 308 9.00 23.32 35.95
N CYS A 309 9.17 22.11 35.43
CA CYS A 309 10.18 21.14 35.88
C CYS A 309 11.24 20.88 34.82
#